data_AF-A0A9W6HL51-F1
#
_entry.id   AF-A0A9W6HL51-F1
#
_cell.length_a   1.000
_cell.length_b   1.000
_cell.length_c   1.000
_cell.angle_alpha   90.00
_cell.angle_beta   90.00
_cell.angle_gamma   90.00
#
_symmetry.space_group_name_H-M   'P 1'
#
loop_
_entity.id
_entity.type
_entity.pdbx_description
1 polymer ?
#
loop_
_entity_poly.entity_id
_entity_poly.type
_entity_poly.pdbx_seq_one_letter_code
_entity_poly.pdbx_strand_id
1 'polypeptide(L)'
;MVITRTDLNWWLDLEPELDWQFATTYAEGAPHEYVASPRTEGLDAADFARAAHVIQTFGEPMKFYKWTRIYLPTPMGWKHWTMDRNLDETTLVNRGRVEHVYGIQNMPITRSCVASEYDVVASEWDKKHCLTDDEIEGTTTFIKNVFGEQLWRTLDVGCGTGWPMTTGLVDPVRYVGIDHSTAMLNALVAKHAVTAGIHAMTWSDAHEKRVLCGTHFDSVLALGGTASYLSPAELREVTARGKRGAVVMHYRDGEGPVTDDLDAAFAAASLRAATRFASSQVAVGRFVVSHLPEA
;
A
#
# COMPACT_ATOMS: atom_id res chain seq x y z
N MET A 1 12.73 -7.89 4.69
CA MET A 1 13.69 -8.08 3.59
C MET A 1 13.59 -6.82 2.74
N VAL A 2 14.69 -6.32 2.18
CA VAL A 2 14.64 -5.24 1.20
C VAL A 2 14.56 -5.88 -0.18
N ILE A 3 13.61 -5.48 -1.00
CA ILE A 3 13.39 -6.01 -2.35
C ILE A 3 13.77 -4.95 -3.37
N THR A 4 14.77 -5.25 -4.18
CA THR A 4 15.38 -4.33 -5.13
C THR A 4 15.24 -4.82 -6.56
N ARG A 5 15.70 -4.01 -7.53
CA ARG A 5 15.81 -4.43 -8.93
C ARG A 5 16.74 -5.64 -9.12
N THR A 6 17.72 -5.84 -8.23
CA THR A 6 18.57 -7.04 -8.24
C THR A 6 17.75 -8.30 -7.99
N ASP A 7 16.77 -8.24 -7.09
CA ASP A 7 15.86 -9.35 -6.80
C ASP A 7 14.90 -9.61 -7.97
N LEU A 8 14.40 -8.54 -8.61
CA LEU A 8 13.63 -8.70 -9.84
C LEU A 8 14.45 -9.39 -10.94
N ASN A 9 15.67 -8.93 -11.19
CA ASN A 9 16.53 -9.51 -12.22
C ASN A 9 16.87 -10.98 -11.89
N TRP A 10 17.16 -11.29 -10.62
CA TRP A 10 17.35 -12.67 -10.17
C TRP A 10 16.15 -13.56 -10.54
N TRP A 11 14.92 -13.11 -10.29
CA TRP A 11 13.73 -13.88 -10.64
C TRP A 11 13.58 -14.02 -12.16
N LEU A 12 13.79 -12.95 -12.91
CA LEU A 12 13.68 -12.96 -14.37
C LEU A 12 14.74 -13.85 -15.05
N ASP A 13 15.93 -13.94 -14.48
CA ASP A 13 17.01 -14.81 -14.97
C ASP A 13 16.76 -16.28 -14.60
N LEU A 14 16.12 -16.53 -13.45
CA LEU A 14 15.83 -17.88 -12.95
C LEU A 14 14.59 -18.51 -13.61
N GLU A 15 13.52 -17.73 -13.82
CA GLU A 15 12.24 -18.19 -14.36
C GLU A 15 12.34 -19.14 -15.58
N PRO A 16 13.19 -18.87 -16.59
CA PRO A 16 13.26 -19.69 -17.81
C PRO A 16 13.87 -21.08 -17.57
N GLU A 17 14.68 -21.22 -16.52
CA GLU A 17 15.47 -22.42 -16.23
C GLU A 17 14.72 -23.43 -15.35
N LEU A 18 13.58 -23.03 -14.77
CA LEU A 18 12.81 -23.88 -13.87
C LEU A 18 11.97 -24.93 -14.63
N ASP A 19 11.81 -26.11 -14.02
CA ASP A 19 10.92 -27.16 -14.53
C ASP A 19 9.45 -26.91 -14.13
N TRP A 20 8.77 -26.11 -14.94
CA TRP A 20 7.38 -25.72 -14.72
C TRP A 20 6.40 -26.85 -15.00
N GLN A 21 5.52 -27.12 -14.04
CA GLN A 21 4.52 -28.17 -14.13
C GLN A 21 3.19 -27.61 -14.60
N PHE A 22 2.60 -28.19 -15.65
CA PHE A 22 1.29 -27.77 -16.13
C PHE A 22 0.16 -28.16 -15.18
N ALA A 23 -0.71 -27.22 -14.85
CA ALA A 23 -1.87 -27.43 -13.98
C ALA A 23 -3.04 -28.06 -14.75
N THR A 24 -3.00 -29.37 -14.95
CA THR A 24 -3.98 -30.14 -15.74
C THR A 24 -5.43 -29.95 -15.29
N THR A 25 -5.65 -29.75 -13.99
CA THR A 25 -6.99 -29.50 -13.41
C THR A 25 -7.62 -28.18 -13.87
N TYR A 26 -6.84 -27.24 -14.39
CA TYR A 26 -7.29 -25.92 -14.84
C TYR A 26 -7.15 -25.70 -16.35
N ALA A 27 -6.87 -26.75 -17.13
CA ALA A 27 -6.53 -26.67 -18.55
C ALA A 27 -7.57 -25.90 -19.39
N GLU A 28 -8.87 -26.09 -19.13
CA GLU A 28 -9.93 -25.46 -19.93
C GLU A 28 -10.30 -24.04 -19.44
N GLY A 29 -10.23 -23.79 -18.13
CA GLY A 29 -10.78 -22.57 -17.52
C GLY A 29 -9.74 -21.48 -17.22
N ALA A 30 -8.54 -21.91 -16.80
CA ALA A 30 -7.47 -21.00 -16.40
C ALA A 30 -6.11 -21.69 -16.63
N PRO A 31 -5.71 -21.96 -17.88
CA PRO A 31 -4.48 -22.70 -18.17
C PRO A 31 -3.25 -21.97 -17.64
N HIS A 32 -2.52 -22.64 -16.74
CA HIS A 32 -1.33 -22.13 -16.08
C HIS A 32 -0.37 -23.26 -15.72
N GLU A 33 0.84 -22.87 -15.34
CA GLU A 33 1.90 -23.74 -14.85
C GLU A 33 2.30 -23.30 -13.44
N TYR A 34 3.01 -24.16 -12.72
CA TYR A 34 3.51 -23.85 -11.39
C TYR A 34 4.83 -24.54 -11.10
N VAL A 35 5.57 -23.94 -10.17
CA VAL A 35 6.67 -24.56 -9.44
C VAL A 35 6.26 -24.67 -7.97
N ALA A 36 6.70 -25.73 -7.29
CA ALA A 36 6.28 -26.01 -5.93
C ALA A 36 7.39 -26.60 -5.08
N SER A 37 7.51 -26.12 -3.85
CA SER A 37 8.40 -26.66 -2.84
C SER A 37 7.86 -27.99 -2.29
N PRO A 38 8.72 -29.00 -2.00
CA PRO A 38 10.17 -29.04 -2.22
C PRO A 38 10.53 -29.76 -3.54
N ARG A 39 9.62 -29.77 -4.52
CA ARG A 39 9.74 -30.63 -5.72
C ARG A 39 10.54 -30.00 -6.85
N THR A 40 10.57 -28.68 -6.92
CA THR A 40 11.32 -27.96 -7.95
C THR A 40 12.79 -27.91 -7.59
N GLU A 41 13.63 -28.59 -8.37
CA GLU A 41 15.08 -28.52 -8.24
C GLU A 41 15.58 -27.09 -8.48
N GLY A 42 16.57 -26.64 -7.70
CA GLY A 42 17.14 -25.29 -7.82
C GLY A 42 16.33 -24.18 -7.12
N LEU A 43 15.23 -24.50 -6.43
CA LEU A 43 14.50 -23.57 -5.56
C LEU A 43 14.34 -24.15 -4.15
N ASP A 44 14.83 -23.42 -3.16
CA ASP A 44 14.54 -23.71 -1.76
C ASP A 44 13.39 -22.85 -1.20
N ALA A 45 12.99 -23.08 0.05
CA ALA A 45 11.90 -22.34 0.68
C ALA A 45 12.16 -20.82 0.76
N ALA A 46 13.42 -20.40 0.93
CA ALA A 46 13.77 -18.99 0.97
C ALA A 46 13.66 -18.36 -0.43
N ASP A 47 13.96 -19.11 -1.49
CA ASP A 47 13.75 -18.64 -2.86
C ASP A 47 12.26 -18.46 -3.18
N PHE A 48 11.38 -19.37 -2.73
CA PHE A 48 9.93 -19.20 -2.89
C PHE A 48 9.42 -17.95 -2.18
N ALA A 49 9.87 -17.71 -0.95
CA ALA A 49 9.55 -16.47 -0.23
C ALA A 49 10.06 -15.25 -1.00
N ARG A 50 11.34 -15.25 -1.42
CA ARG A 50 11.94 -14.15 -2.19
C ARG A 50 11.15 -13.86 -3.48
N ALA A 51 10.77 -14.88 -4.22
CA ALA A 51 9.93 -14.75 -5.42
C ALA A 51 8.56 -14.13 -5.10
N ALA A 52 7.92 -14.56 -4.00
CA ALA A 52 6.65 -14.00 -3.55
C ALA A 52 6.75 -12.49 -3.24
N HIS A 53 7.84 -12.10 -2.56
CA HIS A 53 8.15 -10.71 -2.27
C HIS A 53 8.45 -9.89 -3.54
N VAL A 54 9.22 -10.43 -4.50
CA VAL A 54 9.45 -9.82 -5.81
C VAL A 54 8.13 -9.60 -6.56
N ILE A 55 7.26 -10.61 -6.59
CA ILE A 55 5.95 -10.53 -7.26
C ILE A 55 5.09 -9.45 -6.62
N GLN A 56 5.01 -9.38 -5.29
CA GLN A 56 4.22 -8.36 -4.61
C GLN A 56 4.79 -6.95 -4.85
N THR A 57 6.12 -6.78 -4.85
CA THR A 57 6.76 -5.48 -5.03
C THR A 57 6.63 -4.95 -6.44
N PHE A 58 6.87 -5.77 -7.47
CA PHE A 58 6.96 -5.32 -8.87
C PHE A 58 5.75 -5.66 -9.74
N GLY A 59 4.82 -6.46 -9.21
CA GLY A 59 3.62 -6.85 -9.92
C GLY A 59 2.50 -5.81 -9.84
N GLU A 60 1.31 -6.24 -10.25
CA GLU A 60 0.10 -5.42 -10.30
C GLU A 60 -1.13 -6.26 -9.96
N PRO A 61 -2.18 -5.66 -9.40
CA PRO A 61 -3.43 -6.36 -9.20
C PRO A 61 -3.97 -6.90 -10.53
N MET A 62 -4.24 -8.20 -10.57
CA MET A 62 -5.10 -8.81 -11.58
C MET A 62 -6.18 -9.68 -10.93
N LYS A 63 -7.26 -9.96 -11.67
CA LYS A 63 -8.31 -10.86 -11.21
C LYS A 63 -8.00 -12.28 -11.65
N PHE A 64 -8.21 -13.21 -10.71
CA PHE A 64 -8.39 -14.64 -10.94
C PHE A 64 -9.83 -14.99 -10.59
N TYR A 65 -10.70 -14.92 -11.60
CA TYR A 65 -12.15 -14.93 -11.43
C TYR A 65 -12.60 -13.82 -10.48
N LYS A 66 -13.12 -14.14 -9.29
CA LYS A 66 -13.59 -13.16 -8.31
C LYS A 66 -12.47 -12.61 -7.40
N TRP A 67 -11.33 -13.30 -7.34
CA TRP A 67 -10.23 -12.98 -6.43
C TRP A 67 -9.26 -12.00 -7.07
N THR A 68 -8.83 -10.97 -6.34
CA THR A 68 -7.71 -10.12 -6.76
C THR A 68 -6.42 -10.70 -6.22
N ARG A 69 -5.40 -10.83 -7.07
CA ARG A 69 -4.02 -11.21 -6.67
C ARG A 69 -3.04 -10.23 -7.30
N ILE A 70 -1.79 -10.24 -6.85
CA ILE A 70 -0.72 -9.48 -7.48
C ILE A 70 -0.03 -10.38 -8.50
N TYR A 71 0.10 -9.88 -9.73
CA TYR A 71 0.70 -10.57 -10.85
C TYR A 71 1.91 -9.80 -11.35
N LEU A 72 3.04 -10.47 -11.50
CA LEU A 72 4.25 -9.91 -12.11
C LEU A 72 4.33 -10.32 -13.58
N PRO A 73 3.99 -9.44 -14.54
CA PRO A 73 4.25 -9.70 -15.95
C PRO A 73 5.76 -9.65 -16.22
N THR A 74 6.25 -10.55 -17.07
CA THR A 74 7.67 -10.66 -17.45
C THR A 74 7.85 -10.46 -18.95
N PRO A 75 9.05 -10.05 -19.41
CA PRO A 75 9.31 -9.80 -20.83
C PRO A 75 9.08 -11.01 -21.75
N MET A 76 9.07 -12.23 -21.19
CA MET A 76 8.84 -13.48 -21.94
C MET A 76 7.37 -13.78 -22.24
N GLY A 77 6.45 -12.86 -21.89
CA GLY A 77 5.02 -13.06 -22.09
C GLY A 77 4.38 -13.97 -21.05
N TRP A 78 4.98 -14.08 -19.88
CA TRP A 78 4.42 -14.75 -18.70
C TRP A 78 3.99 -13.75 -17.64
N LYS A 79 3.07 -14.15 -16.77
CA LYS A 79 2.73 -13.43 -15.54
C LYS A 79 2.74 -14.40 -14.36
N HIS A 80 3.35 -13.97 -13.27
CA HIS A 80 3.58 -14.79 -12.08
C HIS A 80 2.74 -14.36 -10.90
N TRP A 81 2.22 -15.29 -10.12
CA TRP A 81 1.50 -14.98 -8.89
C TRP A 81 1.64 -16.08 -7.85
N THR A 82 1.46 -15.70 -6.59
CA THR A 82 1.40 -16.63 -5.46
C THR A 82 -0.03 -16.74 -4.93
N MET A 83 -0.30 -17.81 -4.17
CA MET A 83 -1.62 -18.06 -3.58
C MET A 83 -1.69 -17.68 -2.10
N ASP A 84 -0.53 -17.62 -1.44
CA ASP A 84 -0.39 -17.43 -0.01
C ASP A 84 -0.59 -15.98 0.41
N ARG A 85 -1.17 -15.79 1.60
CA ARG A 85 -1.33 -14.46 2.20
C ARG A 85 -0.06 -14.05 2.94
N ASN A 86 0.63 -15.00 3.58
CA ASN A 86 1.94 -14.78 4.17
C ASN A 86 3.00 -15.14 3.14
N LEU A 87 3.76 -14.14 2.68
CA LEU A 87 4.77 -14.32 1.65
C LEU A 87 5.91 -15.24 2.09
N ASP A 88 6.29 -15.22 3.37
CA ASP A 88 7.36 -16.07 3.94
C ASP A 88 7.01 -17.56 3.95
N GLU A 89 5.72 -17.88 3.86
CA GLU A 89 5.21 -19.26 3.85
C GLU A 89 4.89 -19.72 2.42
N THR A 90 5.26 -18.94 1.41
CA THR A 90 4.98 -19.29 0.02
C THR A 90 5.68 -20.61 -0.32
N THR A 91 4.92 -21.56 -0.83
CA THR A 91 5.45 -22.85 -1.30
C THR A 91 5.15 -23.10 -2.77
N LEU A 92 4.42 -22.19 -3.42
CA LEU A 92 3.97 -22.35 -4.79
C LEU A 92 3.95 -21.01 -5.52
N VAL A 93 4.63 -20.95 -6.67
CA VAL A 93 4.55 -19.84 -7.62
C VAL A 93 3.91 -20.35 -8.89
N ASN A 94 2.84 -19.69 -9.32
CA ASN A 94 2.18 -19.97 -10.58
C ASN A 94 2.70 -19.03 -11.67
N ARG A 95 2.63 -19.48 -12.93
CA ARG A 95 2.73 -18.63 -14.09
C ARG A 95 1.67 -18.94 -15.13
N GLY A 96 1.27 -17.94 -15.89
CA GLY A 96 0.34 -18.08 -17.01
C GLY A 96 0.66 -17.07 -18.09
N ARG A 97 0.20 -17.30 -19.30
CA ARG A 97 0.44 -16.35 -20.39
C ARG A 97 -0.18 -14.98 -20.10
N VAL A 98 0.50 -13.90 -20.47
CA VAL A 98 0.04 -12.52 -20.21
C VAL A 98 -1.30 -12.22 -20.88
N GLU A 99 -1.54 -12.80 -22.05
CA GLU A 99 -2.77 -12.69 -22.83
C GLU A 99 -3.97 -13.42 -22.20
N HIS A 100 -3.74 -14.35 -21.27
CA HIS A 100 -4.84 -15.04 -20.60
C HIS A 100 -5.50 -14.12 -19.56
N VAL A 101 -6.78 -13.80 -19.75
CA VAL A 101 -7.54 -12.96 -18.81
C VAL A 101 -8.50 -13.83 -17.99
N TYR A 102 -8.35 -13.81 -16.67
CA TYR A 102 -9.14 -14.65 -15.76
C TYR A 102 -10.25 -13.83 -15.08
N GLY A 103 -11.42 -13.77 -15.70
CA GLY A 103 -12.57 -13.01 -15.19
C GLY A 103 -12.50 -11.50 -15.48
N ILE A 104 -13.47 -10.74 -14.97
CA ILE A 104 -13.62 -9.30 -15.23
C ILE A 104 -12.50 -8.54 -14.54
N GLN A 105 -11.71 -7.76 -15.28
CA GLN A 105 -10.59 -7.00 -14.72
C GLN A 105 -11.04 -5.63 -14.18
N ASN A 106 -11.64 -5.62 -12.98
CA ASN A 106 -12.18 -4.41 -12.30
C ASN A 106 -11.48 -4.08 -10.97
N MET A 107 -10.26 -4.55 -10.81
CA MET A 107 -9.37 -4.20 -9.70
C MET A 107 -8.86 -2.75 -9.82
N PRO A 108 -8.42 -2.14 -8.71
CA PRO A 108 -7.72 -0.86 -8.76
C PRO A 108 -6.36 -0.98 -9.47
N ILE A 109 -5.94 0.12 -10.09
CA ILE A 109 -4.60 0.27 -10.66
C ILE A 109 -3.67 0.82 -9.59
N THR A 110 -2.56 0.12 -9.33
CA THR A 110 -1.57 0.49 -8.31
C THR A 110 -0.27 1.01 -8.89
N ARG A 111 -0.05 0.86 -10.20
CA ARG A 111 1.14 1.37 -10.89
C ARG A 111 1.17 2.90 -10.81
N SER A 112 2.17 3.42 -10.10
CA SER A 112 2.52 4.83 -10.05
C SER A 112 3.54 5.19 -11.14
N CYS A 113 3.53 6.44 -11.59
CA CYS A 113 4.59 6.99 -12.46
C CYS A 113 5.72 7.67 -11.68
N VAL A 114 5.65 7.65 -10.35
CA VAL A 114 6.63 8.23 -9.44
C VAL A 114 7.32 7.09 -8.69
N ALA A 115 8.65 7.08 -8.68
CA ALA A 115 9.43 6.14 -7.88
C ALA A 115 9.29 6.48 -6.40
N SER A 116 9.21 5.46 -5.54
CA SER A 116 9.12 5.63 -4.09
C SER A 116 10.17 4.78 -3.38
N GLU A 117 10.90 5.38 -2.45
CA GLU A 117 11.84 4.65 -1.59
C GLU A 117 11.11 3.61 -0.71
N TYR A 118 9.80 3.78 -0.50
CA TYR A 118 8.97 2.81 0.21
C TYR A 118 8.75 1.51 -0.57
N ASP A 119 8.95 1.51 -1.90
CA ASP A 119 8.70 0.31 -2.72
C ASP A 119 9.58 -0.88 -2.28
N VAL A 120 10.81 -0.61 -1.84
CA VAL A 120 11.78 -1.66 -1.50
C VAL A 120 11.50 -2.33 -0.15
N VAL A 121 10.68 -1.72 0.72
CA VAL A 121 10.32 -2.26 2.04
C VAL A 121 8.86 -2.69 2.14
N ALA A 122 8.03 -2.35 1.16
CA ALA A 122 6.57 -2.49 1.23
C ALA A 122 6.08 -3.91 1.54
N SER A 123 6.69 -4.94 0.94
CA SER A 123 6.24 -6.33 1.10
C SER A 123 6.49 -6.90 2.51
N GLU A 124 7.24 -6.19 3.33
CA GLU A 124 7.56 -6.53 4.73
C GLU A 124 7.08 -5.46 5.71
N TRP A 125 6.42 -4.42 5.21
CA TRP A 125 6.05 -3.24 5.97
C TRP A 125 5.22 -3.58 7.21
N ASP A 126 4.16 -4.35 7.01
CA ASP A 126 3.24 -4.73 8.10
C ASP A 126 3.92 -5.54 9.21
N LYS A 127 5.01 -6.24 8.91
CA LYS A 127 5.75 -7.06 9.89
C LYS A 127 6.80 -6.27 10.64
N LYS A 128 7.43 -5.29 10.00
CA LYS A 128 8.66 -4.65 10.52
C LYS A 128 8.53 -3.17 10.84
N HIS A 129 7.57 -2.49 10.21
CA HIS A 129 7.51 -1.04 10.17
C HIS A 129 6.11 -0.49 10.47
N CYS A 130 5.16 -1.38 10.80
CA CYS A 130 3.83 -0.98 11.24
C CYS A 130 3.89 -0.16 12.54
N LEU A 131 2.76 0.48 12.84
CA LEU A 131 2.56 1.14 14.13
C LEU A 131 2.58 0.09 15.25
N THR A 132 3.17 0.44 16.39
CA THR A 132 3.09 -0.40 17.59
C THR A 132 1.66 -0.47 18.12
N ASP A 133 1.34 -1.45 18.96
CA ASP A 133 -0.01 -1.57 19.54
C ASP A 133 -0.45 -0.29 20.28
N ASP A 134 0.45 0.33 21.05
CA ASP A 134 0.21 1.61 21.73
C ASP A 134 -0.03 2.75 20.71
N GLU A 135 0.73 2.76 19.61
CA GLU A 135 0.54 3.76 18.54
C GLU A 135 -0.82 3.58 17.85
N ILE A 136 -1.24 2.33 17.63
CA ILE A 136 -2.53 1.97 17.05
C ILE A 136 -3.67 2.39 17.97
N GLU A 137 -3.60 2.04 19.26
CA GLU A 137 -4.65 2.35 20.24
C GLU A 137 -4.80 3.86 20.45
N GLY A 138 -3.68 4.55 20.67
CA GLY A 138 -3.67 6.00 20.90
C GLY A 138 -4.20 6.76 19.69
N THR A 139 -3.76 6.39 18.49
CA THR A 139 -4.22 7.03 17.24
C THR A 139 -5.69 6.72 16.97
N THR A 140 -6.13 5.48 17.16
CA THR A 140 -7.54 5.08 16.97
C THR A 140 -8.46 5.84 17.92
N THR A 141 -8.09 5.94 19.19
CA THR A 141 -8.83 6.71 20.20
C THR A 141 -8.95 8.17 19.80
N PHE A 142 -7.84 8.78 19.35
CA PHE A 142 -7.85 10.16 18.89
C PHE A 142 -8.78 10.37 17.67
N ILE A 143 -8.67 9.50 16.66
CA ILE A 143 -9.52 9.56 15.46
C ILE A 143 -11.01 9.44 15.83
N LYS A 144 -11.36 8.50 16.71
CA LYS A 144 -12.75 8.30 17.16
C LYS A 144 -13.28 9.50 17.95
N ASN A 145 -12.45 10.17 18.75
CA ASN A 145 -12.85 11.40 19.42
C ASN A 145 -13.16 12.53 18.43
N VAL A 146 -12.44 12.58 17.31
CA VAL A 146 -12.65 13.59 16.27
C VAL A 146 -13.85 13.25 15.39
N PHE A 147 -13.91 12.06 14.81
CA PHE A 147 -14.92 11.72 13.79
C PHE A 147 -16.09 10.88 14.29
N GLY A 148 -15.97 10.27 15.48
CA GLY A 148 -16.92 9.30 16.03
C GLY A 148 -16.54 7.85 15.74
N GLU A 149 -17.37 6.90 16.21
CA GLU A 149 -17.13 5.45 16.03
C GLU A 149 -17.16 4.98 14.58
N GLN A 150 -17.81 5.73 13.68
CA GLN A 150 -17.89 5.42 12.25
C GLN A 150 -17.32 6.58 11.43
N LEU A 151 -16.28 6.32 10.65
CA LEU A 151 -15.59 7.32 9.83
C LEU A 151 -16.30 7.66 8.50
N TRP A 152 -17.29 6.85 8.10
CA TRP A 152 -18.03 6.99 6.84
C TRP A 152 -17.12 7.12 5.61
N ARG A 153 -17.38 8.05 4.68
CA ARG A 153 -16.54 8.21 3.48
C ARG A 153 -15.21 8.81 3.91
N THR A 154 -14.15 8.03 3.75
CA THR A 154 -12.82 8.36 4.25
C THR A 154 -11.86 8.58 3.09
N LEU A 155 -11.12 9.68 3.13
CA LEU A 155 -9.94 9.90 2.30
C LEU A 155 -8.70 9.63 3.15
N ASP A 156 -7.78 8.80 2.66
CA ASP A 156 -6.53 8.45 3.31
C ASP A 156 -5.35 8.80 2.39
N VAL A 157 -4.64 9.87 2.74
CA VAL A 157 -3.49 10.39 1.97
C VAL A 157 -2.22 9.76 2.52
N GLY A 158 -1.38 9.22 1.62
CA GLY A 158 -0.25 8.35 1.98
C GLY A 158 -0.75 7.09 2.67
N CYS A 159 -1.70 6.40 2.03
CA CYS A 159 -2.39 5.27 2.66
C CYS A 159 -1.49 4.05 2.95
N GLY A 160 -0.32 3.97 2.32
CA GLY A 160 0.61 2.87 2.47
C GLY A 160 -0.07 1.52 2.23
N THR A 161 0.10 0.60 3.19
CA THR A 161 -0.53 -0.72 3.13
C THR A 161 -2.00 -0.73 3.63
N GLY A 162 -2.59 0.42 3.96
CA GLY A 162 -4.00 0.52 4.38
C GLY A 162 -4.26 0.09 5.82
N TRP A 163 -3.52 0.66 6.78
CA TRP A 163 -3.71 0.39 8.21
C TRP A 163 -5.15 0.62 8.70
N PRO A 164 -5.84 1.74 8.37
CA PRO A 164 -7.21 1.99 8.85
C PRO A 164 -8.23 0.92 8.44
N MET A 165 -8.08 0.33 7.25
CA MET A 165 -8.93 -0.80 6.83
C MET A 165 -8.54 -2.09 7.54
N THR A 166 -7.24 -2.31 7.76
CA THR A 166 -6.71 -3.51 8.43
C THR A 166 -7.20 -3.61 9.88
N THR A 167 -7.35 -2.49 10.57
CA THR A 167 -7.87 -2.42 11.95
C THR A 167 -9.39 -2.32 12.03
N GLY A 168 -10.10 -2.29 10.89
CA GLY A 168 -11.55 -2.15 10.85
C GLY A 168 -12.07 -0.76 11.20
N LEU A 169 -11.19 0.26 11.23
CA LEU A 169 -11.56 1.65 11.46
C LEU A 169 -12.37 2.23 10.30
N VAL A 170 -12.12 1.74 9.08
CA VAL A 170 -12.82 2.14 7.85
C VAL A 170 -13.29 0.92 7.07
N ASP A 171 -14.49 1.02 6.51
CA ASP A 171 -15.05 0.04 5.56
C ASP A 171 -14.43 0.24 4.15
N PRO A 172 -13.85 -0.79 3.53
CA PRO A 172 -13.27 -0.72 2.18
C PRO A 172 -14.17 -0.08 1.10
N VAL A 173 -15.50 -0.23 1.19
CA VAL A 173 -16.42 0.34 0.18
C VAL A 173 -16.59 1.85 0.30
N ARG A 174 -16.13 2.45 1.40
CA ARG A 174 -16.21 3.89 1.70
C ARG A 174 -14.83 4.55 1.70
N TYR A 175 -13.81 3.81 1.30
CA TYR A 175 -12.42 4.20 1.39
C TYR A 175 -11.90 4.72 0.05
N VAL A 176 -11.22 5.87 0.11
CA VAL A 176 -10.42 6.39 -1.00
C VAL A 176 -8.98 6.56 -0.49
N GLY A 177 -8.04 5.85 -1.11
CA GLY A 177 -6.62 5.91 -0.77
C GLY A 177 -5.82 6.59 -1.88
N ILE A 178 -4.89 7.45 -1.49
CA ILE A 178 -3.89 8.05 -2.38
C ILE A 178 -2.51 7.68 -1.84
N ASP A 179 -1.70 7.04 -2.67
CA ASP A 179 -0.29 6.78 -2.36
C ASP A 179 0.50 6.69 -3.67
N HIS A 180 1.78 7.03 -3.65
CA HIS A 180 2.63 6.99 -4.84
C HIS A 180 3.52 5.74 -4.90
N SER A 181 3.62 4.96 -3.82
CA SER A 181 4.34 3.68 -3.83
C SER A 181 3.47 2.59 -4.47
N THR A 182 3.98 2.04 -5.57
CA THR A 182 3.30 0.92 -6.26
C THR A 182 3.24 -0.30 -5.36
N ALA A 183 4.33 -0.60 -4.66
CA ALA A 183 4.42 -1.81 -3.84
C ALA A 183 3.58 -1.72 -2.55
N MET A 184 3.47 -0.52 -1.94
CA MET A 184 2.57 -0.31 -0.80
C MET A 184 1.11 -0.53 -1.21
N LEU A 185 0.72 0.02 -2.35
CA LEU A 185 -0.62 -0.17 -2.88
C LEU A 185 -0.89 -1.61 -3.29
N ASN A 186 0.10 -2.34 -3.82
CA ASN A 186 0.00 -3.78 -4.05
C ASN A 186 -0.28 -4.54 -2.74
N ALA A 187 0.44 -4.23 -1.67
CA ALA A 187 0.21 -4.83 -0.36
C ALA A 187 -1.18 -4.49 0.20
N LEU A 188 -1.64 -3.25 0.04
CA LEU A 188 -3.00 -2.82 0.39
C LEU A 188 -4.05 -3.64 -0.35
N VAL A 189 -3.96 -3.71 -1.68
CA VAL A 189 -4.95 -4.41 -2.53
C VAL A 189 -4.93 -5.92 -2.32
N ALA A 190 -3.76 -6.50 -2.04
CA ALA A 190 -3.65 -7.92 -1.69
C ALA A 190 -4.43 -8.26 -0.41
N LYS A 191 -4.45 -7.34 0.58
CA LYS A 191 -5.21 -7.50 1.83
C LYS A 191 -6.69 -7.15 1.66
N HIS A 192 -6.99 -6.13 0.87
CA HIS A 192 -8.31 -5.50 0.77
C HIS A 192 -8.81 -5.46 -0.68
N ALA A 193 -8.95 -6.65 -1.28
CA ALA A 193 -9.23 -6.87 -2.70
C ALA A 193 -10.54 -6.26 -3.26
N VAL A 194 -11.43 -5.80 -2.38
CA VAL A 194 -12.72 -5.17 -2.74
C VAL A 194 -12.64 -3.64 -2.84
N THR A 195 -11.49 -3.05 -2.50
CA THR A 195 -11.29 -1.59 -2.53
C THR A 195 -11.15 -1.10 -3.96
N ALA A 196 -11.96 -0.12 -4.35
CA ALA A 196 -11.94 0.45 -5.71
C ALA A 196 -11.31 1.85 -5.78
N GLY A 197 -11.41 2.64 -4.71
CA GLY A 197 -10.98 4.04 -4.69
C GLY A 197 -9.49 4.22 -4.44
N ILE A 198 -8.61 3.55 -5.19
CA ILE A 198 -7.16 3.69 -5.04
C ILE A 198 -6.58 4.53 -6.18
N HIS A 199 -5.73 5.49 -5.82
CA HIS A 199 -5.06 6.38 -6.76
C HIS A 199 -3.55 6.32 -6.54
N ALA A 200 -2.84 5.73 -7.52
CA ALA A 200 -1.39 5.58 -7.51
C ALA A 200 -0.66 6.86 -7.95
N MET A 201 -0.57 7.85 -7.05
CA MET A 201 0.05 9.16 -7.28
C MET A 201 0.32 9.90 -5.97
N THR A 202 1.08 10.99 -6.03
CA THR A 202 1.24 11.91 -4.89
C THR A 202 -0.03 12.71 -4.64
N TRP A 203 -0.13 13.31 -3.44
CA TRP A 203 -1.21 14.26 -3.16
C TRP A 203 -1.20 15.44 -4.14
N SER A 204 -0.03 16.02 -4.41
CA SER A 204 0.13 17.18 -5.29
C SER A 204 -0.40 16.87 -6.70
N ASP A 205 -0.06 15.69 -7.24
CA ASP A 205 -0.57 15.21 -8.53
C ASP A 205 -2.09 15.05 -8.52
N ALA A 206 -2.64 14.43 -7.48
CA ALA A 206 -4.09 14.21 -7.35
C ALA A 206 -4.85 15.54 -7.28
N HIS A 207 -4.28 16.54 -6.60
CA HIS A 207 -4.82 17.88 -6.50
C HIS A 207 -4.79 18.60 -7.84
N GLU A 208 -3.62 18.64 -8.51
CA GLU A 208 -3.43 19.31 -9.80
C GLU A 208 -4.34 18.71 -10.88
N LYS A 209 -4.37 17.38 -10.98
CA LYS A 209 -5.21 16.64 -11.94
C LYS A 209 -6.69 16.62 -11.54
N ARG A 210 -7.05 17.19 -10.39
CA ARG A 210 -8.41 17.24 -9.84
C ARG A 210 -9.08 15.87 -9.78
N VAL A 211 -8.34 14.82 -9.41
CA VAL A 211 -8.83 13.43 -9.39
C VAL A 211 -10.04 13.27 -8.47
N LEU A 212 -10.04 13.99 -7.34
CA LEU A 212 -11.15 13.98 -6.38
C LEU A 212 -12.28 14.96 -6.75
N CYS A 213 -12.11 15.75 -7.82
CA CYS A 213 -13.05 16.81 -8.23
C CYS A 213 -13.44 17.70 -7.04
N GLY A 214 -14.74 17.95 -6.83
CA GLY A 214 -15.30 18.66 -5.68
C GLY A 214 -15.75 17.75 -4.53
N THR A 215 -15.31 16.49 -4.51
CA THR A 215 -15.73 15.53 -3.48
C THR A 215 -15.18 15.94 -2.12
N HIS A 216 -16.05 15.91 -1.12
CA HIS A 216 -15.72 16.09 0.29
C HIS A 216 -16.01 14.79 1.05
N PHE A 217 -15.24 14.57 2.10
CA PHE A 217 -15.20 13.33 2.87
C PHE A 217 -15.67 13.59 4.30
N ASP A 218 -16.27 12.56 4.91
CA ASP A 218 -16.71 12.63 6.30
C ASP A 218 -15.51 12.60 7.25
N SER A 219 -14.45 11.91 6.85
CA SER A 219 -13.15 11.90 7.52
C SER A 219 -12.00 11.97 6.51
N VAL A 220 -10.94 12.67 6.88
CA VAL A 220 -9.70 12.77 6.11
C VAL A 220 -8.54 12.40 7.03
N LEU A 221 -7.67 11.52 6.54
CA LEU A 221 -6.55 10.94 7.25
C LEU A 221 -5.26 11.19 6.46
N ALA A 222 -4.16 11.48 7.18
CA ALA A 222 -2.79 11.43 6.65
C ALA A 222 -1.88 10.86 7.74
N LEU A 223 -1.73 9.54 7.75
CA LEU A 223 -1.23 8.79 8.91
C LEU A 223 0.17 8.19 8.65
N GLY A 224 0.75 7.53 9.65
CA GLY A 224 2.03 6.84 9.52
C GLY A 224 3.25 7.75 9.33
N GLY A 225 3.13 9.04 9.69
CA GLY A 225 4.17 10.04 9.42
C GLY A 225 4.01 10.78 8.08
N THR A 226 3.02 10.39 7.25
CA THR A 226 2.74 11.01 5.93
C THR A 226 2.63 12.52 5.99
N ALA A 227 2.03 13.07 7.05
CA ALA A 227 1.85 14.50 7.15
C ALA A 227 3.18 15.28 7.17
N SER A 228 4.28 14.63 7.57
CA SER A 228 5.63 15.20 7.52
C SER A 228 6.14 15.45 6.10
N TYR A 229 5.59 14.76 5.10
CA TYR A 229 5.88 14.94 3.67
C TYR A 229 4.99 15.99 3.01
N LEU A 230 4.00 16.53 3.71
CA LEU A 230 3.10 17.55 3.18
C LEU A 230 3.62 18.94 3.54
N SER A 231 3.70 19.82 2.55
CA SER A 231 3.98 21.23 2.78
C SER A 231 2.83 21.89 3.57
N PRO A 232 3.06 23.06 4.19
CA PRO A 232 1.98 23.81 4.85
C PRO A 232 0.79 24.16 3.94
N ALA A 233 1.01 24.28 2.63
CA ALA A 233 -0.07 24.51 1.66
C ALA A 233 -0.88 23.22 1.43
N GLU A 234 -0.20 22.10 1.20
CA GLU A 234 -0.85 20.81 1.00
C GLU A 234 -1.62 20.35 2.24
N LEU A 235 -1.12 20.62 3.45
CA LEU A 235 -1.86 20.35 4.69
C LEU A 235 -3.23 21.07 4.70
N ARG A 236 -3.29 22.31 4.23
CA ARG A 236 -4.57 23.04 4.12
C ARG A 236 -5.47 22.43 3.06
N GLU A 237 -4.91 22.05 1.91
CA GLU A 237 -5.66 21.43 0.83
C GLU A 237 -6.25 20.07 1.22
N VAL A 238 -5.46 19.24 1.92
CA VAL A 238 -5.92 17.95 2.48
C VAL A 238 -7.02 18.21 3.51
N THR A 239 -6.80 19.14 4.43
CA THR A 239 -7.77 19.49 5.49
C THR A 239 -9.10 19.96 4.89
N ALA A 240 -9.06 20.79 3.85
CA ALA A 240 -10.25 21.30 3.17
C ALA A 240 -11.10 20.23 2.47
N ARG A 241 -10.61 18.98 2.33
CA ARG A 241 -11.42 17.87 1.80
C ARG A 241 -12.37 17.28 2.84
N GLY A 242 -12.16 17.54 4.13
CA GLY A 242 -12.94 16.93 5.19
C GLY A 242 -14.02 17.87 5.73
N LYS A 243 -15.26 17.39 5.86
CA LYS A 243 -16.38 18.12 6.49
C LYS A 243 -16.13 18.50 7.96
N ARG A 244 -15.14 17.87 8.58
CA ARG A 244 -14.70 18.11 9.97
C ARG A 244 -13.19 18.34 10.01
N GLY A 245 -12.58 18.72 8.88
CA GLY A 245 -11.14 18.81 8.72
C GLY A 245 -10.46 17.44 8.59
N ALA A 246 -9.21 17.34 9.04
CA ALA A 246 -8.37 16.15 8.89
C ALA A 246 -7.67 15.75 10.19
N VAL A 247 -7.44 14.44 10.36
CA VAL A 247 -6.49 13.92 11.35
C VAL A 247 -5.19 13.58 10.64
N VAL A 248 -4.12 14.22 11.06
CA VAL A 248 -2.80 14.11 10.44
C VAL A 248 -1.76 13.67 11.45
N MET A 249 -0.76 12.91 10.99
CA MET A 249 0.27 12.32 11.84
C MET A 249 1.66 12.65 11.31
N HIS A 250 2.43 13.37 12.13
CA HIS A 250 3.80 13.77 11.85
C HIS A 250 4.78 12.93 12.66
N TYR A 251 5.99 12.74 12.15
CA TYR A 251 7.11 12.27 12.97
C TYR A 251 7.43 13.30 14.06
N ARG A 252 7.82 12.83 15.25
CA ARG A 252 8.35 13.68 16.31
C ARG A 252 9.76 14.17 15.97
N ASP A 253 10.21 15.18 16.70
CA ASP A 253 11.59 15.66 16.59
C ASP A 253 12.57 14.52 16.91
N GLY A 254 13.56 14.32 16.04
CA GLY A 254 14.50 13.21 16.10
C GLY A 254 13.99 11.87 15.57
N GLU A 255 12.72 11.76 15.19
CA GLU A 255 12.15 10.58 14.53
C GLU A 255 12.08 10.81 13.01
N GLY A 256 12.02 9.71 12.25
CA GLY A 256 11.98 9.76 10.79
C GLY A 256 11.50 8.46 10.15
N PRO A 257 11.33 8.47 8.82
CA PRO A 257 10.96 7.29 8.07
C PRO A 257 12.12 6.30 8.00
N VAL A 258 11.81 5.02 7.83
CA VAL A 258 12.83 3.96 7.67
C VAL A 258 13.61 4.05 6.37
N THR A 259 13.14 4.87 5.44
CA THR A 259 13.72 5.15 4.12
C THR A 259 14.76 6.27 4.15
N ASP A 260 14.86 7.04 5.26
CA ASP A 260 15.78 8.19 5.42
C ASP A 260 15.71 9.23 4.27
N ASP A 261 14.58 9.30 3.56
CA ASP A 261 14.35 10.16 2.39
C ASP A 261 13.70 11.51 2.74
N LEU A 262 13.29 11.68 4.00
CA LEU A 262 12.60 12.89 4.48
C LEU A 262 13.58 13.98 4.95
N ASP A 263 13.51 15.16 4.33
CA ASP A 263 14.23 16.34 4.81
C ASP A 263 13.71 16.81 6.18
N ALA A 264 14.58 16.80 7.18
CA ALA A 264 14.20 17.13 8.56
C ALA A 264 13.72 18.58 8.71
N ALA A 265 14.27 19.54 7.96
CA ALA A 265 13.87 20.93 8.03
C ALA A 265 12.45 21.13 7.45
N PHE A 266 12.13 20.45 6.36
CA PHE A 266 10.83 20.39 5.74
C PHE A 266 9.81 19.73 6.68
N ALA A 267 10.13 18.57 7.24
CA ALA A 267 9.29 17.86 8.21
C ALA A 267 8.95 18.75 9.42
N ALA A 268 9.96 19.42 9.97
CA ALA A 268 9.78 20.34 11.09
C ALA A 268 8.93 21.56 10.70
N ALA A 269 9.05 22.07 9.47
CA ALA A 269 8.21 23.15 8.98
C ALA A 269 6.74 22.72 8.83
N SER A 270 6.51 21.49 8.35
CA SER A 270 5.18 20.90 8.25
C SER A 270 4.52 20.72 9.62
N LEU A 271 5.23 20.12 10.58
CA LEU A 271 4.72 19.95 11.95
C LEU A 271 4.41 21.30 12.61
N ARG A 272 5.30 22.30 12.49
CA ARG A 272 5.05 23.66 13.01
C ARG A 272 3.79 24.29 12.41
N ALA A 273 3.52 24.04 11.13
CA ALA A 273 2.29 24.51 10.50
C ALA A 273 1.07 23.79 11.09
N ALA A 274 1.10 22.46 11.18
CA ALA A 274 0.02 21.67 11.77
C ALA A 274 -0.29 22.10 13.22
N THR A 275 0.73 22.22 14.08
CA THR A 275 0.57 22.66 15.48
C THR A 275 -0.07 24.04 15.59
N ARG A 276 0.19 24.96 14.66
CA ARG A 276 -0.41 26.30 14.68
C ARG A 276 -1.92 26.28 14.44
N PHE A 277 -2.40 25.34 13.62
CA PHE A 277 -3.79 25.26 13.20
C PHE A 277 -4.59 24.19 13.94
N ALA A 278 -3.92 23.31 14.69
CA ALA A 278 -4.56 22.19 15.36
C ALA A 278 -5.55 22.65 16.44
N SER A 279 -6.75 22.07 16.42
CA SER A 279 -7.74 22.23 17.50
C SER A 279 -7.40 21.34 18.70
N SER A 280 -6.74 20.22 18.44
CA SER A 280 -6.22 19.27 19.42
C SER A 280 -5.02 18.53 18.84
N GLN A 281 -4.09 18.16 19.70
CA GLN A 281 -2.85 17.49 19.33
C GLN A 281 -2.38 16.60 20.49
N VAL A 282 -1.87 15.41 20.18
CA VAL A 282 -1.35 14.46 21.17
C VAL A 282 -0.10 13.77 20.63
N ALA A 283 0.87 13.50 21.50
CA ALA A 283 2.02 12.66 21.17
C ALA A 283 1.65 11.19 21.40
N VAL A 284 1.90 10.35 20.39
CA VAL A 284 1.60 8.92 20.40
C VAL A 284 2.82 8.19 19.84
N GLY A 285 3.59 7.54 20.72
CA GLY A 285 4.85 6.89 20.36
C GLY A 285 5.81 7.84 19.64
N ARG A 286 6.19 7.46 18.41
CA ARG A 286 7.09 8.23 17.54
C ARG A 286 6.42 9.39 16.82
N PHE A 287 5.11 9.57 17.03
CA PHE A 287 4.31 10.51 16.24
C PHE A 287 3.66 11.61 17.06
N VAL A 288 3.34 12.70 16.38
CA VAL A 288 2.40 13.72 16.84
C VAL A 288 1.14 13.63 15.98
N VAL A 289 0.01 13.31 16.61
CA VAL A 289 -1.29 13.22 15.97
C VAL A 289 -2.04 14.53 16.20
N SER A 290 -2.53 15.15 15.13
CA SER A 290 -3.18 16.47 15.18
C SER A 290 -4.54 16.43 14.50
N HIS A 291 -5.53 17.08 15.09
CA HIS A 291 -6.78 17.42 14.40
C HIS A 291 -6.66 18.82 13.83
N LEU A 292 -6.65 18.93 12.51
CA LEU A 292 -6.73 20.19 11.78
C LEU A 292 -8.19 20.42 11.41
N PRO A 293 -8.89 21.43 11.98
CA PRO A 293 -10.28 21.71 11.65
C PRO A 293 -10.40 22.28 10.23
N GLU A 294 -11.58 22.15 9.63
CA GLU A 294 -11.91 22.88 8.39
C GLU A 294 -11.79 24.39 8.63
N ALA A 295 -11.17 25.09 7.67
CA ALA A 295 -10.87 26.52 7.76
C ALA A 295 -12.11 27.39 7.51
#